data_AF-A0A2Z7C3V1-F1
#
_entry.id   AF-A0A2Z7C3V1-F1
#
_cell.length_a   1.000
_cell.length_b   1.000
_cell.length_c   1.000
_cell.angle_alpha   90.00
_cell.angle_beta   90.00
_cell.angle_gamma   90.00
#
_symmetry.space_group_name_H-M   'P 1'
#
loop_
_entity.id
_entity.type
_entity.pdbx_description
1 polymer ?
#
loop_
_entity_poly.entity_id
_entity_poly.type
_entity_poly.pdbx_seq_one_letter_code
_entity_poly.pdbx_strand_id
1 'polypeptide(L)'
;MSSSQRAESSHSFFKKYVSNKNSLMDFIIRFNRALRHQRHNELIADHIDVNEQPKLKTNWPMEVQMVKVYTKKKWLEFQSEMSESHGYHVKQTSTGVEIDFYDVINFQCPSSKPRVLMHDKLKDYISCSCTKFDFEGIPCRHMLAFFRINQVFQLPDKYILKRWTQDAKLGVTFVMCEEKM
;
A
#
# COMPACT_ATOMS: atom_id res chain seq x y z
N MET A 1 -15.47 -6.48 -0.29
CA MET A 1 -15.66 -5.16 -0.93
C MET A 1 -17.15 -4.97 -1.20
N SER A 2 -17.82 -4.05 -0.50
CA SER A 2 -19.19 -3.69 -0.85
C SER A 2 -19.19 -3.00 -2.23
N SER A 3 -20.14 -3.35 -3.09
CA SER A 3 -20.38 -2.69 -4.39
C SER A 3 -20.58 -1.18 -4.25
N SER A 4 -20.99 -0.69 -3.08
CA SER A 4 -21.26 0.73 -2.81
C SER A 4 -20.00 1.61 -2.81
N GLN A 5 -18.86 1.16 -2.29
CA GLN A 5 -17.66 2.00 -2.15
C GLN A 5 -17.04 2.40 -3.51
N ARG A 6 -17.10 1.53 -4.52
CA ARG A 6 -16.65 1.84 -5.89
C ARG A 6 -17.59 2.83 -6.59
N ALA A 7 -18.90 2.67 -6.35
CA ALA A 7 -19.90 3.60 -6.87
C ALA A 7 -19.76 4.96 -6.18
N GLU A 8 -19.53 5.00 -4.88
CA GLU A 8 -19.33 6.22 -4.08
C GLU A 8 -18.08 7.00 -4.51
N SER A 9 -16.94 6.33 -4.73
CA SER A 9 -15.71 7.00 -5.19
C SER A 9 -15.88 7.60 -6.59
N SER A 10 -16.45 6.84 -7.53
CA SER A 10 -16.76 7.31 -8.88
C SER A 10 -17.76 8.46 -8.85
N HIS A 11 -18.83 8.32 -8.07
CA HIS A 11 -19.86 9.34 -7.90
C HIS A 11 -19.28 10.63 -7.29
N SER A 12 -18.39 10.54 -6.30
CA SER A 12 -17.72 11.70 -5.70
C SER A 12 -16.87 12.48 -6.70
N PHE A 13 -16.21 11.79 -7.64
CA PHE A 13 -15.45 12.41 -8.71
C PHE A 13 -16.38 13.15 -9.67
N PHE A 14 -17.41 12.47 -10.17
CA PHE A 14 -18.31 13.05 -11.18
C PHE A 14 -19.25 14.13 -10.64
N LYS A 15 -19.56 14.16 -9.33
CA LYS A 15 -20.32 15.25 -8.69
C LYS A 15 -19.71 16.64 -8.92
N LYS A 16 -18.40 16.74 -9.14
CA LYS A 16 -17.71 18.02 -9.45
C LYS A 16 -18.01 18.51 -10.87
N TYR A 17 -18.46 17.63 -11.75
CA TYR A 17 -18.64 17.89 -13.17
C TYR A 17 -20.12 17.85 -13.58
N VAL A 18 -20.94 17.06 -12.87
CA VAL A 18 -22.32 16.75 -13.22
C VAL A 18 -23.29 17.20 -12.13
N SER A 19 -24.40 17.80 -12.54
CA SER A 19 -25.54 18.16 -11.69
C SER A 19 -26.83 17.57 -12.26
N ASN A 20 -27.84 17.35 -11.41
CA ASN A 20 -29.18 16.92 -11.79
C ASN A 20 -29.93 17.95 -12.65
N LYS A 21 -29.42 19.18 -12.76
CA LYS A 21 -29.98 20.25 -13.61
C LYS A 21 -29.45 20.26 -15.05
N ASN A 22 -28.49 19.39 -15.37
CA ASN A 22 -27.89 19.37 -16.70
C ASN A 22 -28.83 18.70 -17.72
N SER A 23 -28.89 19.24 -18.94
CA SER A 23 -29.46 18.51 -20.07
C SER A 23 -28.64 17.25 -20.37
N LEU A 24 -29.21 16.30 -21.10
CA LEU A 24 -28.49 15.08 -21.52
C LEU A 24 -27.21 15.42 -22.32
N MET A 25 -27.28 16.42 -23.20
CA MET A 25 -26.13 16.85 -24.00
C MET A 25 -25.05 17.50 -23.12
N ASP A 26 -25.45 18.37 -22.18
CA ASP A 26 -24.51 18.95 -21.21
C ASP A 26 -23.85 17.89 -20.34
N PHE A 27 -24.61 16.87 -19.93
CA PHE A 27 -24.09 15.72 -19.21
C PHE A 27 -22.99 15.02 -20.00
N ILE A 28 -23.25 14.65 -21.26
CA ILE A 28 -22.27 13.95 -22.11
C ILE A 28 -20.99 14.77 -22.28
N ILE A 29 -21.11 16.08 -22.54
CA ILE A 29 -19.96 16.97 -22.71
C ILE A 29 -19.13 17.03 -21.41
N ARG A 30 -19.79 17.24 -20.27
CA ARG A 30 -19.13 17.37 -18.96
C ARG A 30 -18.52 16.05 -18.50
N PHE A 31 -19.18 14.93 -18.76
CA PHE A 31 -18.68 13.59 -18.48
C PHE A 31 -17.40 13.29 -19.28
N ASN A 32 -17.42 13.54 -20.60
CA ASN A 32 -16.24 13.37 -21.45
C ASN A 32 -15.09 14.29 -21.02
N ARG A 33 -15.39 15.51 -20.58
CA ARG A 33 -14.37 16.41 -19.99
C ARG A 33 -13.76 15.85 -18.71
N ALA A 34 -14.59 15.28 -17.83
CA ALA A 34 -14.12 14.65 -16.60
C ALA A 34 -13.20 13.45 -16.90
N LEU A 35 -13.56 12.61 -17.88
CA LEU A 35 -12.72 11.49 -18.32
C LEU A 35 -11.37 11.96 -18.89
N ARG A 36 -11.37 13.00 -19.75
CA ARG A 36 -10.12 13.57 -20.28
C ARG A 36 -9.24 14.11 -19.17
N HIS A 37 -9.82 14.81 -18.19
CA HIS A 37 -9.09 15.31 -17.04
C HIS A 37 -8.49 14.16 -16.19
N GLN A 38 -9.25 13.08 -15.97
CA GLN A 38 -8.74 11.90 -15.28
C GLN A 38 -7.54 11.28 -16.01
N ARG A 39 -7.67 11.02 -17.32
CA ARG A 39 -6.57 10.47 -18.14
C ARG A 39 -5.35 11.39 -18.16
N HIS A 40 -5.56 12.70 -18.24
CA HIS A 40 -4.46 13.67 -18.20
C HIS A 40 -3.70 13.61 -16.86
N ASN A 41 -4.42 13.51 -15.74
CA ASN A 41 -3.79 13.36 -14.42
C ASN A 41 -3.04 12.04 -14.29
N GLU A 42 -3.55 10.95 -14.87
CA GLU A 42 -2.85 9.66 -14.92
C GLU A 42 -1.55 9.77 -15.71
N LEU A 43 -1.55 10.45 -16.86
CA LEU A 43 -0.33 10.70 -17.65
C LEU A 43 0.70 11.55 -16.91
N ILE A 44 0.25 12.59 -16.18
CA ILE A 44 1.14 13.39 -15.32
C ILE A 44 1.75 12.52 -14.23
N ALA A 45 0.96 11.66 -13.57
CA ALA A 45 1.45 10.77 -12.54
C ALA A 45 2.48 9.77 -13.10
N ASP A 46 2.20 9.13 -14.25
CA ASP A 46 3.14 8.23 -14.91
C ASP A 46 4.44 8.96 -15.29
N HIS A 47 4.35 10.20 -15.79
CA HIS A 47 5.52 11.02 -16.12
C HIS A 47 6.37 11.34 -14.88
N ILE A 48 5.73 11.67 -13.76
CA ILE A 48 6.40 11.96 -12.49
C ILE A 48 7.08 10.71 -11.94
N ASP A 49 6.43 9.54 -12.02
CA ASP A 49 6.98 8.27 -11.55
C ASP A 49 8.25 7.87 -12.32
N VAL A 50 8.31 8.16 -13.62
CA VAL A 50 9.47 7.84 -14.48
C VAL A 50 10.62 8.84 -14.30
N ASN A 51 10.33 10.13 -14.15
CA ASN A 51 11.35 11.17 -14.29
C ASN A 51 11.83 11.80 -12.98
N GLU A 52 11.06 11.74 -11.90
CA GLU A 52 11.47 12.34 -10.63
C GLU A 52 12.18 11.34 -9.72
N GLN A 53 13.39 11.71 -9.28
CA GLN A 53 14.16 10.94 -8.30
C GLN A 53 13.46 11.01 -6.92
N PRO A 54 13.07 9.86 -6.32
CA PRO A 54 12.45 9.85 -5.01
C PRO A 54 13.47 10.17 -3.91
N LYS A 55 13.09 11.08 -3.01
CA LYS A 55 13.90 11.44 -1.84
C LYS A 55 13.65 10.45 -0.72
N LEU A 56 14.65 9.63 -0.42
CA LEU A 56 14.63 8.73 0.73
C LEU A 56 14.65 9.53 2.03
N LYS A 57 13.82 9.16 3.00
CA LYS A 57 13.85 9.72 4.37
C LYS A 57 14.81 8.94 5.24
N THR A 58 14.97 7.65 4.98
CA THR A 58 15.92 6.78 5.67
C THR A 58 16.74 6.00 4.64
N ASN A 59 17.94 5.58 5.03
CA ASN A 59 18.77 4.69 4.20
C ASN A 59 18.46 3.20 4.46
N TRP A 60 17.27 2.88 4.94
CA TRP A 60 16.91 1.50 5.24
C TRP A 60 16.74 0.71 3.92
N PRO A 61 17.31 -0.51 3.79
CA PRO A 61 17.30 -1.23 2.52
C PRO A 61 15.88 -1.53 1.98
N MET A 62 14.89 -1.67 2.86
CA MET A 62 13.49 -1.89 2.46
C MET A 62 12.91 -0.66 1.75
N GLU A 63 13.31 0.55 2.15
CA GLU A 63 12.87 1.79 1.50
C GLU A 63 13.45 1.89 0.08
N VAL A 64 14.73 1.54 -0.07
CA VAL A 64 15.42 1.48 -1.37
C VAL A 64 14.78 0.44 -2.30
N GLN A 65 14.36 -0.71 -1.76
CA GLN A 65 13.62 -1.73 -2.51
C GLN A 65 12.28 -1.18 -2.99
N MET A 66 11.49 -0.59 -2.09
CA MET A 66 10.13 -0.14 -2.40
C MET A 66 10.08 1.05 -3.36
N VAL A 67 11.12 1.90 -3.40
CA VAL A 67 11.29 2.94 -4.43
C VAL A 67 11.20 2.37 -5.84
N LYS A 68 11.79 1.20 -6.07
CA LYS A 68 11.88 0.58 -7.40
C LYS A 68 10.62 -0.20 -7.76
N VAL A 69 9.88 -0.64 -6.75
CA VAL A 69 8.75 -1.56 -6.93
C VAL A 69 7.42 -0.80 -7.00
N TYR A 70 7.19 0.16 -6.11
CA TYR A 70 5.91 0.86 -6.02
C TYR A 70 5.80 2.07 -6.92
N THR A 71 4.57 2.36 -7.36
CA THR A 71 4.22 3.70 -7.90
C THR A 71 4.60 4.77 -6.89
N LYS A 72 4.98 5.98 -7.31
CA LYS A 72 5.49 7.01 -6.39
C LYS A 72 4.50 7.35 -5.29
N LYS A 73 3.21 7.43 -5.64
CA LYS A 73 2.15 7.66 -4.65
C LYS A 73 2.16 6.59 -3.57
N LYS A 74 2.25 5.32 -3.95
CA LYS A 74 2.25 4.19 -3.00
C LYS A 74 3.55 4.08 -2.23
N TRP A 75 4.67 4.40 -2.87
CA TRP A 75 5.95 4.54 -2.19
C TRP A 75 5.92 5.64 -1.13
N LEU A 76 5.32 6.81 -1.38
CA LEU A 76 5.18 7.88 -0.38
C LEU A 76 4.35 7.43 0.84
N GLU A 77 3.24 6.72 0.60
CA GLU A 77 2.41 6.12 1.65
C GLU A 77 3.24 5.13 2.48
N PHE A 78 3.99 4.24 1.82
CA PHE A 78 4.89 3.28 2.47
C PHE A 78 6.00 3.98 3.27
N GLN A 79 6.62 5.02 2.73
CA GLN A 79 7.66 5.80 3.38
C GLN A 79 7.14 6.49 4.65
N SER A 80 5.88 6.97 4.64
CA SER A 80 5.24 7.51 5.84
C SER A 80 5.09 6.44 6.92
N GLU A 81 4.52 5.28 6.57
CA GLU A 81 4.36 4.17 7.51
C GLU A 81 5.71 3.66 8.04
N MET A 82 6.76 3.62 7.20
CA MET A 82 8.13 3.26 7.60
C MET A 82 8.71 4.29 8.58
N SER A 83 8.57 5.58 8.29
CA SER A 83 9.00 6.66 9.19
C SER A 83 8.29 6.56 10.54
N GLU A 84 6.97 6.36 10.52
CA GLU A 84 6.14 6.27 11.73
C GLU A 84 6.40 4.97 12.52
N SER A 85 6.87 3.90 11.87
CA SER A 85 7.28 2.65 12.53
C SER A 85 8.40 2.86 13.56
N HIS A 86 9.19 3.92 13.41
CA HIS A 86 10.25 4.27 14.36
C HIS A 86 9.69 4.61 15.75
N GLY A 87 8.43 5.03 15.79
CA GLY A 87 7.64 5.30 16.99
C GLY A 87 7.31 4.10 17.85
N TYR A 88 7.59 2.88 17.40
CA TYR A 88 7.05 1.67 18.02
C TYR A 88 8.14 0.70 18.49
N HIS A 89 7.88 0.10 19.65
CA HIS A 89 8.58 -1.07 20.17
C HIS A 89 7.70 -2.31 20.04
N VAL A 90 8.34 -3.46 19.85
CA VAL A 90 7.69 -4.76 19.68
C VAL A 90 8.12 -5.66 20.82
N LYS A 91 7.15 -6.15 21.59
CA LYS A 91 7.35 -7.08 22.71
C LYS A 91 6.68 -8.40 22.37
N GLN A 92 7.40 -9.51 22.48
CA GLN A 92 6.81 -10.83 22.33
C GLN A 92 5.97 -11.15 23.58
N THR A 93 4.71 -11.53 23.38
CA THR A 93 3.74 -11.75 24.46
C THR A 93 3.43 -13.23 24.65
N SER A 94 3.41 -14.01 23.57
CA SER A 94 3.29 -15.47 23.66
C SER A 94 4.05 -16.17 22.54
N THR A 95 4.58 -17.33 22.87
CA THR A 95 5.27 -18.21 21.93
C THR A 95 4.50 -19.51 21.84
N GLY A 96 3.97 -19.82 20.66
CA GLY A 96 3.27 -21.07 20.37
C GLY A 96 4.09 -22.00 19.49
N VAL A 97 3.59 -23.23 19.26
CA VAL A 97 4.21 -24.17 18.32
C VAL A 97 4.10 -23.63 16.89
N GLU A 98 2.91 -23.17 16.50
CA GLU A 98 2.63 -22.69 15.13
C GLU A 98 2.48 -21.18 15.03
N ILE A 99 2.06 -20.51 16.11
CA ILE A 99 1.70 -19.09 16.11
C ILE A 99 2.38 -18.38 17.27
N ASP A 100 3.02 -17.25 16.98
CA ASP A 100 3.52 -16.29 17.99
C ASP A 100 2.71 -15.00 17.98
N PHE A 101 2.62 -14.36 19.15
CA PHE A 101 1.98 -13.06 19.29
C PHE A 101 2.93 -12.01 19.85
N TYR A 102 2.81 -10.79 19.32
CA TYR A 102 3.61 -9.64 19.72
C TYR A 102 2.73 -8.42 19.96
N ASP A 103 3.00 -7.70 21.05
CA ASP A 103 2.43 -6.38 21.29
C ASP A 103 3.32 -5.30 20.70
N VAL A 104 2.70 -4.38 19.98
CA VAL A 104 3.34 -3.23 19.35
C VAL A 104 2.85 -1.97 20.04
N ILE A 105 3.76 -1.31 20.76
CA ILE A 105 3.49 -0.22 21.68
C ILE A 105 4.17 1.05 21.17
N ASN A 106 3.45 2.18 21.19
CA ASN A 106 3.99 3.47 20.80
C ASN A 106 4.83 4.06 21.95
N PHE A 107 6.10 4.41 21.70
CA PHE A 107 6.98 5.00 22.71
C PHE A 107 6.49 6.38 23.18
N GLN A 108 5.87 7.15 22.28
CA GLN A 108 5.38 8.50 22.55
C GLN A 108 4.09 8.49 23.40
N CYS A 109 3.38 7.36 23.39
CA CYS A 109 2.16 7.19 24.17
C CYS A 109 2.03 5.73 24.66
N PRO A 110 2.79 5.34 25.70
CA PRO A 110 2.78 3.97 26.21
C PRO A 110 1.43 3.55 26.82
N SER A 111 0.60 4.52 27.21
CA SER A 111 -0.76 4.29 27.70
C SER A 111 -1.77 3.93 26.59
N SER A 112 -1.39 4.09 25.32
CA SER A 112 -2.25 3.69 24.20
C SER A 112 -2.42 2.18 24.15
N LYS A 113 -3.62 1.72 23.76
CA LYS A 113 -3.89 0.28 23.60
C LYS A 113 -2.90 -0.30 22.58
N PRO A 114 -2.15 -1.36 22.93
CA PRO A 114 -1.21 -1.97 22.01
C PRO A 114 -1.92 -2.55 20.79
N ARG A 115 -1.21 -2.57 19.66
CA ARG A 115 -1.61 -3.40 18.52
C ARG A 115 -0.99 -4.77 18.66
N VAL A 116 -1.69 -5.78 18.18
CA VAL A 116 -1.25 -7.17 18.27
C VAL A 116 -0.82 -7.60 16.88
N LEU A 117 0.37 -8.18 16.79
CA LEU A 117 0.82 -8.93 15.63
C LEU A 117 0.67 -10.42 15.91
N MET A 118 0.25 -11.15 14.88
CA MET A 118 0.21 -12.60 14.88
C MET A 118 1.16 -13.09 13.79
N HIS A 119 2.14 -13.91 14.17
CA HIS A 119 3.07 -14.58 13.27
C HIS A 119 2.68 -16.04 13.12
N ASP A 120 2.18 -16.40 11.94
CA ASP A 120 2.04 -17.78 11.50
C ASP A 120 3.42 -18.27 11.05
N LYS A 121 4.05 -19.15 11.85
CA LYS A 121 5.41 -19.66 11.59
C LYS A 121 5.47 -20.57 10.37
N LEU A 122 4.39 -21.30 10.10
CA LEU A 122 4.33 -22.25 8.98
C LEU A 122 4.31 -21.52 7.64
N LYS A 123 3.56 -20.41 7.56
CA LYS A 123 3.49 -19.56 6.36
C LYS A 123 4.53 -18.44 6.36
N ASP A 124 5.24 -18.28 7.48
CA ASP A 124 6.05 -17.11 7.77
C ASP A 124 5.28 -15.80 7.49
N TYR A 125 4.04 -15.73 7.99
CA TYR A 125 3.13 -14.63 7.69
C TYR A 125 2.79 -13.84 8.94
N ILE A 126 2.96 -12.53 8.86
CA ILE A 126 2.69 -11.54 9.90
C ILE A 126 1.39 -10.84 9.52
N SER A 127 0.44 -10.86 10.44
CA SER A 127 -0.77 -10.06 10.37
C SER A 127 -0.82 -9.08 11.53
N CYS A 128 -1.57 -7.99 11.36
CA CYS A 128 -1.73 -6.97 12.38
C CYS A 128 -3.19 -6.72 12.70
N SER A 129 -3.52 -6.57 13.98
CA SER A 129 -4.87 -6.24 14.44
C SER A 129 -5.42 -4.89 13.94
N CYS A 130 -4.59 -4.05 13.32
CA CYS A 130 -5.06 -2.83 12.66
C CYS A 130 -5.66 -3.09 11.26
N THR A 131 -5.44 -4.27 10.66
CA THR A 131 -5.98 -4.71 9.36
C THR A 131 -5.66 -3.82 8.16
N LYS A 132 -4.79 -2.81 8.31
CA LYS A 132 -4.46 -1.86 7.24
C LYS A 132 -3.89 -2.56 6.00
N PHE A 133 -3.07 -3.60 6.18
CA PHE A 133 -2.58 -4.38 5.05
C PHE A 133 -3.71 -5.13 4.32
N ASP A 134 -4.67 -5.69 5.05
CA ASP A 134 -5.79 -6.41 4.44
C ASP A 134 -6.68 -5.47 3.60
N PHE A 135 -6.87 -4.23 4.07
CA PHE A 135 -7.71 -3.23 3.40
C PHE A 135 -6.96 -2.45 2.30
N GLU A 136 -5.78 -1.92 2.61
CA GLU A 136 -5.02 -1.04 1.71
C GLU A 136 -3.98 -1.82 0.91
N GLY A 137 -3.47 -2.95 1.41
CA GLY A 137 -2.41 -3.73 0.76
C GLY A 137 -1.02 -3.14 0.88
N ILE A 138 -0.82 -2.25 1.85
CA ILE A 138 0.49 -1.69 2.21
C ILE A 138 0.74 -2.08 3.67
N PRO A 139 1.93 -2.64 4.01
CA PRO A 139 2.27 -2.95 5.38
C PRO A 139 2.12 -1.73 6.28
N CYS A 140 1.46 -1.91 7.43
CA CYS A 140 1.31 -0.82 8.39
C CYS A 140 2.60 -0.59 9.17
N ARG A 141 2.71 0.58 9.80
CA ARG A 141 3.79 0.94 10.73
C ARG A 141 4.08 -0.14 11.79
N HIS A 142 3.07 -0.89 12.24
CA HIS A 142 3.25 -1.94 13.25
C HIS A 142 3.97 -3.16 12.67
N MET A 143 3.61 -3.60 11.46
CA MET A 143 4.31 -4.68 10.75
C MET A 143 5.73 -4.25 10.38
N LEU A 144 5.89 -3.01 9.93
CA LEU A 144 7.20 -2.45 9.60
C LEU A 144 8.10 -2.32 10.84
N ALA A 145 7.54 -1.99 12.01
CA ALA A 145 8.29 -1.98 13.26
C ALA A 145 8.82 -3.38 13.62
N PHE A 146 8.00 -4.42 13.43
CA PHE A 146 8.42 -5.82 13.60
C PHE A 146 9.54 -6.20 12.63
N PHE A 147 9.38 -5.93 11.34
CA PHE A 147 10.42 -6.23 10.35
C PHE A 147 11.74 -5.53 10.68
N ARG A 148 11.70 -4.26 11.07
CA ARG A 148 12.89 -3.49 11.45
C ARG A 148 13.59 -4.09 12.67
N ILE A 149 12.86 -4.40 13.74
CA ILE A 149 13.43 -4.95 15.00
C ILE A 149 14.01 -6.34 14.76
N ASN A 150 13.36 -7.14 13.91
CA ASN A 150 13.82 -8.47 13.54
C ASN A 150 14.83 -8.46 12.37
N GLN A 151 15.35 -7.28 12.00
CA GLN A 151 16.39 -7.11 10.97
C GLN A 151 16.01 -7.69 9.59
N VAL A 152 14.72 -7.67 9.27
CA VAL A 152 14.22 -7.97 7.93
C VAL A 152 14.49 -6.74 7.04
N PHE A 153 15.55 -6.83 6.25
CA PHE A 153 16.04 -5.71 5.43
C PHE A 153 15.28 -5.53 4.11
N GLN A 154 14.62 -6.57 3.61
CA GLN A 154 13.82 -6.53 2.39
C GLN A 154 12.39 -6.96 2.72
N LEU A 155 11.40 -6.28 2.15
CA LEU A 155 10.01 -6.65 2.32
C LEU A 155 9.77 -7.95 1.55
N PRO A 156 9.29 -9.03 2.20
CA PRO A 156 8.99 -10.27 1.51
C PRO A 156 7.89 -10.10 0.45
N ASP A 157 7.99 -10.83 -0.66
CA ASP A 157 7.09 -10.70 -1.82
C ASP A 157 5.61 -10.90 -1.49
N LYS A 158 5.30 -11.72 -0.49
CA LYS A 158 3.93 -11.92 0.02
C LYS A 158 3.25 -10.65 0.53
N TYR A 159 4.01 -9.59 0.82
CA TYR A 159 3.51 -8.27 1.22
C TYR A 159 3.54 -7.23 0.09
N ILE A 160 3.99 -7.62 -1.11
CA ILE A 160 4.07 -6.75 -2.29
C ILE A 160 2.93 -7.12 -3.25
N LEU A 161 1.88 -6.30 -3.29
CA LEU A 161 0.74 -6.56 -4.15
C LEU A 161 0.93 -5.93 -5.54
N LYS A 162 0.79 -6.73 -6.60
CA LYS A 162 0.93 -6.30 -8.01
C LYS A 162 0.13 -5.02 -8.34
N ARG A 163 -1.04 -4.83 -7.74
CA ARG A 163 -1.87 -3.63 -7.98
C ARG A 163 -1.19 -2.29 -7.59
N TRP A 164 -0.14 -2.34 -6.77
CA TRP A 164 0.58 -1.16 -6.28
C TRP A 164 1.95 -0.98 -6.93
N THR A 165 2.38 -1.94 -7.75
CA THR A 165 3.68 -1.88 -8.42
C THR A 165 3.63 -0.97 -9.64
N GLN A 166 4.77 -0.44 -10.05
CA GLN A 166 4.88 0.34 -11.30
C GLN A 166 4.44 -0.49 -12.52
N ASP A 167 4.69 -1.80 -12.46
CA ASP A 167 4.30 -2.78 -13.48
C ASP A 167 2.82 -3.20 -13.42
N ALA A 168 1.97 -2.54 -12.64
CA ALA A 168 0.55 -2.90 -12.51
C ALA A 168 -0.19 -2.92 -13.87
N LYS A 169 0.22 -2.06 -14.81
CA LYS A 169 -0.32 -1.96 -16.17
C LYS A 169 0.27 -2.98 -17.15
N LEU A 170 1.43 -3.58 -16.82
CA LEU A 170 2.03 -4.67 -17.58
C LEU A 170 1.25 -5.95 -17.23
N GLY A 171 0.22 -6.25 -18.04
CA GLY A 171 -0.54 -7.48 -17.97
C GLY A 171 0.39 -8.70 -17.93
N VAL A 172 -0.05 -9.77 -17.25
CA VAL A 172 0.68 -11.03 -17.04
C VAL A 172 1.50 -11.42 -18.28
N THR A 173 2.81 -11.17 -18.27
CA THR A 173 3.72 -11.94 -19.10
C THR A 173 3.69 -13.34 -18.53
N PHE A 174 3.03 -14.26 -19.24
CA PHE A 174 3.28 -15.67 -19.05
C PHE A 174 4.79 -15.85 -19.19
N VAL A 175 5.48 -16.06 -18.07
CA VAL A 175 6.81 -16.64 -18.09
C VAL A 175 6.56 -18.07 -18.56
N MET A 176 6.69 -18.29 -19.87
CA MET A 176 6.92 -19.65 -20.34
C MET A 176 8.27 -20.04 -19.74
N CYS A 177 8.24 -20.91 -18.74
CA CYS A 177 9.44 -21.66 -18.38
C CYS A 177 9.89 -22.38 -19.65
N GLU A 178 11.00 -21.95 -20.23
CA GLU A 178 11.76 -22.82 -21.11
C GLU A 178 12.25 -23.97 -20.24
N GLU A 179 11.62 -25.13 -20.40
CA GLU A 179 12.19 -26.40 -19.97
C GLU A 179 13.51 -26.57 -20.71
N LYS A 180 14.61 -26.56 -19.94
CA LYS A 180 15.91 -26.99 -20.44
C LYS A 180 15.82 -28.47 -20.81
N MET A 181 16.03 -28.75 -22.08
CA MET A 181 16.44 -30.07 -22.58
C MET A 181 17.91 -30.31 -22.25
#